data_AF-A0A9W7EIN4-F1
#
_entry.id   AF-A0A9W7EIN4-F1
#
_cell.length_a   1.000
_cell.length_b   1.000
_cell.length_c   1.000
_cell.angle_alpha   90.00
_cell.angle_beta   90.00
_cell.angle_gamma   90.00
#
_symmetry.space_group_name_H-M   'P 1'
#
loop_
_entity.id
_entity.type
_entity.pdbx_description
1 polymer ?
#
loop_
_entity_poly.entity_id
_entity_poly.type
_entity_poly.pdbx_seq_one_letter_code
_entity_poly.pdbx_strand_id
1 'polypeptide(L)'
;MRERYGSDLLQSSPRPPPIPHPSNSSYTSTSSSSSPPNENKCVLCYVETANANLSPCNHTVTCSSCVCQLLDSNKPCLICRRVITNFSVGNFPNSVYPQNLFPTTVSHLTHLPK
;
A
#
# COMPACT_ATOMS: atom_id res chain seq x y z
N MET A 1 -48.52 -7.15 -29.31
CA MET A 1 -48.09 -5.74 -29.39
C MET A 1 -47.39 -5.43 -28.06
N ARG A 2 -46.11 -5.08 -28.07
CA ARG A 2 -45.28 -4.85 -26.87
C ARG A 2 -45.27 -3.35 -26.59
N GLU A 3 -45.75 -2.91 -25.44
CA GLU A 3 -45.53 -1.54 -24.95
C GLU A 3 -44.42 -1.54 -23.90
N ARG A 4 -43.38 -0.77 -24.21
CA ARG A 4 -42.11 -0.69 -23.51
C ARG A 4 -42.26 0.21 -22.28
N TYR A 5 -41.97 -0.36 -21.11
CA TYR A 5 -41.72 0.35 -19.86
C TYR A 5 -40.57 1.35 -20.06
N GLY A 6 -40.82 2.63 -19.75
CA GLY A 6 -39.87 3.72 -19.88
C GLY A 6 -38.64 3.51 -18.98
N SER A 7 -37.48 3.42 -19.61
CA SER A 7 -36.18 3.32 -18.97
C SER A 7 -35.31 4.52 -19.37
N ASP A 8 -35.64 5.72 -18.87
CA ASP A 8 -34.83 6.91 -19.14
C ASP A 8 -34.82 7.88 -17.95
N LEU A 9 -34.31 7.42 -16.80
CA LEU A 9 -33.93 8.28 -15.67
C LEU A 9 -32.54 7.89 -15.14
N LEU A 10 -31.56 7.83 -16.04
CA LEU A 10 -30.14 7.96 -15.67
C LEU A 10 -29.71 9.40 -15.96
N GLN A 11 -30.21 10.33 -15.15
CA GLN A 11 -29.81 11.72 -15.17
C GLN A 11 -28.33 11.80 -14.74
N SER A 12 -27.43 11.99 -15.71
CA SER A 12 -25.99 12.15 -15.50
C SER A 12 -25.70 13.42 -14.70
N SER A 13 -25.22 13.26 -13.47
CA SER A 13 -24.77 14.38 -12.64
C SER A 13 -23.62 15.15 -13.33
N PRO A 14 -23.62 16.50 -13.29
CA PRO A 14 -22.53 17.29 -13.87
C PRO A 14 -21.23 17.07 -13.10
N ARG A 15 -20.09 17.01 -13.82
CA ARG A 15 -18.75 16.95 -13.20
C ARG A 15 -18.48 18.24 -12.43
N PRO A 16 -17.94 18.16 -11.20
CA PRO A 16 -17.49 19.35 -10.48
C PRO A 16 -16.33 20.03 -11.22
N PRO A 17 -16.22 21.37 -11.17
CA PRO A 17 -15.14 22.10 -11.80
C PRO A 17 -13.77 21.78 -11.18
N PRO A 18 -12.66 21.88 -11.93
CA PRO A 18 -11.32 21.69 -11.40
C PRO A 18 -10.97 22.80 -10.39
N ILE A 19 -10.42 22.39 -9.25
CA ILE A 19 -9.97 23.28 -8.18
C ILE A 19 -8.64 23.93 -8.63
N PRO A 20 -8.45 25.26 -8.54
CA PRO A 20 -7.16 25.88 -8.85
C PRO A 20 -6.10 25.50 -7.79
N HIS A 21 -4.96 24.98 -8.25
CA HIS A 21 -3.81 24.65 -7.40
C HIS A 21 -2.87 25.87 -7.36
N PRO A 22 -2.47 26.38 -6.17
CA PRO A 22 -1.49 27.46 -6.10
C PRO A 22 -0.09 26.94 -6.48
N SER A 23 0.45 27.46 -7.59
CA SER A 23 1.85 27.29 -7.97
C SER A 23 2.72 28.28 -7.19
N ASN A 24 3.39 27.79 -6.16
CA ASN A 24 4.49 28.47 -5.49
C ASN A 24 5.63 27.45 -5.36
N SER A 25 6.57 27.55 -6.30
CA SER A 25 7.89 26.91 -6.22
C SER A 25 8.79 27.81 -5.39
N SER A 26 9.20 27.34 -4.22
CA SER A 26 10.33 27.87 -3.46
C SER A 26 10.97 26.71 -2.70
N TYR A 27 11.61 25.80 -3.43
CA TYR A 27 12.47 24.80 -2.82
C TYR A 27 13.81 25.46 -2.48
N THR A 28 13.94 25.93 -1.26
CA THR A 28 15.25 26.27 -0.70
C THR A 28 15.96 24.96 -0.37
N SER A 29 16.78 24.47 -1.30
CA SER A 29 17.61 23.28 -1.10
C SER A 29 18.74 23.60 -0.11
N THR A 30 18.59 23.33 1.19
CA THR A 30 19.74 23.00 2.05
C THR A 30 19.29 22.25 3.32
N SER A 31 19.39 20.93 3.29
CA SER A 31 19.76 20.08 4.43
C SER A 31 20.05 18.70 3.85
N SER A 32 21.34 18.39 3.68
CA SER A 32 21.82 17.04 3.37
C SER A 32 21.54 16.12 4.56
N SER A 33 20.29 15.77 4.80
CA SER A 33 19.93 14.66 5.66
C SER A 33 19.94 13.42 4.79
N SER A 34 21.06 12.70 4.82
CA SER A 34 21.14 11.28 4.52
C SER A 34 20.22 10.52 5.50
N SER A 35 18.91 10.75 5.41
CA SER A 35 17.94 9.88 6.07
C SER A 35 18.02 8.58 5.29
N PRO A 36 18.20 7.41 5.96
CA PRO A 36 18.01 6.15 5.27
C PRO A 36 16.63 6.24 4.60
N PRO A 37 16.52 5.83 3.33
CA PRO A 37 15.25 5.84 2.62
C PRO A 37 14.14 5.33 3.54
N ASN A 38 12.96 5.93 3.46
CA ASN A 38 11.77 5.53 4.22
C ASN A 38 11.26 4.13 3.82
N GLU A 39 12.13 3.27 3.28
CA GLU A 39 11.85 1.99 2.63
C GLU A 39 11.29 0.94 3.60
N ASN A 40 11.56 1.08 4.91
CA ASN A 40 11.23 0.07 5.90
C ASN A 40 10.29 0.58 7.00
N LYS A 41 9.35 1.49 6.71
CA LYS A 41 8.36 1.93 7.71
C LYS A 41 7.16 0.98 7.78
N CYS A 42 6.63 0.78 9.00
CA CYS A 42 5.39 0.06 9.23
C CYS A 42 4.24 0.72 8.45
N VAL A 43 3.53 -0.05 7.62
CA VAL A 43 2.44 0.47 6.78
C VAL A 43 1.17 0.82 7.57
N LEU A 44 1.09 0.45 8.84
CA LEU A 44 -0.06 0.73 9.70
C LEU A 44 0.12 2.01 10.51
N CYS A 45 1.26 2.17 11.18
CA CYS A 45 1.50 3.33 12.04
C CYS A 45 2.36 4.41 11.38
N TYR A 46 3.18 4.08 10.39
CA TYR A 46 4.19 4.97 9.76
C TYR A 46 5.21 5.60 10.73
N VAL A 47 5.16 5.24 12.01
CA VAL A 47 6.08 5.69 13.07
C VAL A 47 7.31 4.78 13.11
N GLU A 48 7.08 3.49 13.37
CA GLU A 48 8.14 2.50 13.60
C GLU A 48 8.57 1.80 12.31
N THR A 49 9.74 1.16 12.37
CA THR A 49 10.25 0.31 11.30
C THR A 49 9.42 -0.97 11.19
N ALA A 50 9.13 -1.41 9.96
CA ALA A 50 8.59 -2.71 9.65
C ALA A 50 9.66 -3.78 9.97
N ASN A 51 9.55 -4.38 11.16
CA ASN A 51 10.50 -5.35 11.68
C ASN A 51 9.84 -6.71 12.02
N ALA A 52 8.54 -6.86 11.76
CA ALA A 52 7.81 -8.10 12.01
C ALA A 52 7.61 -8.92 10.74
N ASN A 53 8.22 -10.09 10.68
CA ASN A 53 8.06 -11.07 9.61
C ASN A 53 6.87 -11.99 9.89
N LEU A 54 5.92 -12.03 8.95
CA LEU A 54 4.65 -12.73 9.12
C LEU A 54 4.73 -14.19 8.64
N SER A 55 4.62 -15.15 9.54
CA SER A 55 4.58 -16.58 9.19
C SER A 55 3.16 -17.01 8.80
N PRO A 56 3.00 -17.82 7.72
CA PRO A 56 4.03 -18.49 6.92
C PRO A 56 4.31 -17.81 5.57
N CYS A 57 4.02 -16.51 5.42
CA CYS A 57 4.17 -15.80 4.14
C CYS A 57 5.47 -14.99 4.01
N ASN A 58 6.22 -14.82 5.10
CA ASN A 58 7.50 -14.13 5.22
C ASN A 58 7.51 -12.66 4.75
N HIS A 59 6.34 -12.01 4.66
CA HIS A 59 6.24 -10.57 4.39
C HIS A 59 6.53 -9.79 5.66
N THR A 60 7.33 -8.73 5.56
CA THR A 60 7.68 -7.83 6.65
C THR A 60 7.16 -6.45 6.29
N VAL A 61 5.96 -6.11 6.78
CA VAL A 61 5.28 -4.85 6.40
C VAL A 61 4.77 -4.06 7.61
N THR A 62 4.83 -4.64 8.79
CA THR A 62 4.37 -4.05 10.05
C THR A 62 5.47 -4.06 11.10
N CYS A 63 5.37 -3.19 12.10
CA CYS A 63 6.14 -3.31 13.34
C CYS A 63 5.54 -4.38 14.27
N SER A 64 6.30 -4.80 15.28
CA SER A 64 5.88 -5.74 16.34
C SER A 64 4.57 -5.33 17.05
N SER A 65 4.39 -4.05 17.37
CA SER A 65 3.18 -3.55 18.04
C SER A 65 1.93 -3.67 17.17
N CYS A 66 2.07 -3.40 15.86
CA CYS A 66 0.95 -3.44 14.94
C CYS A 66 0.61 -4.87 14.50
N VAL A 67 1.61 -5.77 14.37
CA VAL A 67 1.36 -7.18 14.05
C VAL A 67 0.62 -7.88 15.19
N CYS A 68 0.91 -7.58 16.46
CA CYS A 68 0.16 -8.14 17.60
C CYS A 68 -1.34 -7.86 17.50
N GLN A 69 -1.71 -6.62 17.17
CA GLN A 69 -3.13 -6.25 16.96
C GLN A 69 -3.73 -6.97 15.74
N LEU A 70 -2.93 -7.20 14.71
CA LEU A 70 -3.33 -7.94 13.51
C LEU A 70 -3.64 -9.42 13.85
N LEU A 71 -2.78 -10.07 14.65
CA LEU A 71 -3.01 -11.44 15.12
C LEU A 71 -4.24 -11.52 16.03
N ASP A 72 -4.36 -10.60 16.99
CA ASP A 72 -5.50 -10.54 17.92
C ASP A 72 -6.83 -10.39 17.17
N SER A 73 -6.85 -9.49 16.17
CA SER A 73 -8.00 -9.28 15.30
C SER A 73 -8.18 -10.36 14.22
N ASN A 74 -7.36 -11.42 14.19
CA ASN A 74 -7.37 -12.47 13.17
C ASN A 74 -7.33 -11.93 11.71
N LYS A 75 -6.63 -10.81 11.52
CA LYS A 75 -6.50 -10.16 10.21
C LYS A 75 -5.39 -10.84 9.39
N PRO A 76 -5.63 -11.08 8.08
CA PRO A 76 -4.63 -11.70 7.22
C PRO A 76 -3.49 -10.73 6.88
N CYS A 77 -2.40 -11.28 6.32
CA CYS A 77 -1.29 -10.49 5.78
C CYS A 77 -1.76 -9.45 4.77
N LEU A 78 -1.32 -8.20 4.91
CA LEU A 78 -1.74 -7.06 4.07
C LEU A 78 -1.24 -7.15 2.61
N ILE A 79 -0.24 -8.00 2.35
CA ILE A 79 0.35 -8.18 1.02
C ILE A 79 -0.30 -9.33 0.27
N CYS A 80 -0.31 -10.52 0.86
CA CYS A 80 -0.73 -11.75 0.20
C CYS A 80 -2.03 -12.35 0.73
N ARG A 81 -2.67 -11.70 1.72
CA ARG A 81 -3.91 -12.14 2.37
C ARG A 81 -3.86 -13.53 3.02
N ARG A 82 -2.66 -14.11 3.21
CA ARG A 82 -2.49 -15.36 3.94
C ARG A 82 -2.77 -15.14 5.44
N VAL A 83 -3.44 -16.09 6.07
CA VAL A 83 -3.66 -16.10 7.54
C VAL A 83 -2.31 -16.10 8.24
N ILE A 84 -2.15 -15.22 9.22
CA ILE A 84 -0.94 -15.08 10.01
C ILE A 84 -1.06 -15.99 11.22
N THR A 85 -0.19 -16.99 11.34
CA THR A 85 -0.21 -17.93 12.47
C THR A 85 0.79 -17.55 13.56
N ASN A 86 1.89 -16.90 13.18
CA ASN A 86 2.94 -16.44 14.08
C ASN A 86 3.71 -15.29 13.41
N PHE A 87 4.55 -14.58 14.17
CA PHE A 87 5.49 -13.61 13.63
C PHE A 87 6.84 -13.70 14.33
N SER A 88 7.90 -13.25 13.66
CA SER A 88 9.23 -13.06 14.24
C SER A 88 9.69 -11.62 14.08
N VAL A 89 10.41 -11.09 15.07
CA VAL A 89 10.92 -9.71 15.05
C VAL A 89 12.41 -9.75 14.74
N GLY A 90 12.85 -8.94 13.80
CA GLY A 90 14.25 -8.90 13.38
C GLY A 90 14.50 -7.95 12.23
N ASN A 91 15.74 -7.95 11.74
CA ASN A 91 16.11 -7.22 10.54
C ASN A 91 16.04 -8.15 9.33
N PHE A 92 15.10 -7.88 8.42
CA PHE A 92 14.84 -8.71 7.24
C PHE A 92 15.13 -7.91 5.95
N PRO A 93 16.40 -7.74 5.55
CA PRO A 93 16.77 -6.90 4.41
C PRO A 93 16.25 -7.43 3.06
N ASN A 94 15.89 -8.72 2.98
CA ASN A 94 15.35 -9.37 1.78
C ASN A 94 13.85 -9.69 1.87
N SER A 95 13.12 -9.10 2.81
CA SER A 95 11.66 -9.32 2.84
C SER A 95 11.00 -8.59 1.67
N VAL A 96 9.95 -9.21 1.10
CA VAL A 96 9.15 -8.60 0.05
C VAL A 96 8.37 -7.43 0.65
N TYR A 97 8.95 -6.23 0.56
CA TYR A 97 8.27 -4.98 0.84
C TYR A 97 7.28 -4.64 -0.28
N PRO A 98 6.18 -3.92 0.01
CA PRO A 98 5.20 -3.49 -0.99
C PRO A 98 5.80 -2.66 -2.13
N GLN A 99 6.99 -2.11 -1.94
CA GLN A 99 7.70 -1.33 -2.98
C GLN A 99 8.17 -2.20 -4.17
N ASN A 100 8.20 -3.53 -4.03
CA ASN A 100 8.52 -4.47 -5.11
C ASN A 100 7.28 -5.21 -5.66
N LEU A 101 6.07 -4.83 -5.22
CA LEU A 101 4.84 -5.46 -5.72
C LEU A 101 4.44 -4.98 -7.12
N PHE A 102 4.97 -3.82 -7.54
CA PHE A 102 4.75 -3.27 -8.87
C PHE A 102 6.08 -3.13 -9.60
N PRO A 103 6.20 -3.64 -10.83
CA PRO A 103 7.34 -3.37 -11.68
C PRO A 103 7.60 -1.86 -11.75
N THR A 104 8.73 -1.41 -11.23
CA THR A 104 9.19 -0.03 -11.38
C THR A 104 9.69 0.25 -12.80
N THR A 105 9.79 -0.78 -13.63
CA THR A 105 10.13 -0.70 -15.05
C THR A 105 9.11 -1.45 -15.91
N VAL A 106 8.77 -0.84 -17.06
CA VAL A 106 7.82 -1.38 -18.05
C VAL A 106 8.23 -2.78 -18.54
N SER A 107 9.53 -3.08 -18.58
CA SER A 107 10.09 -4.38 -19.00
C SER A 107 9.65 -5.56 -18.13
N HIS A 108 9.23 -5.33 -16.88
CA HIS A 108 8.76 -6.38 -15.97
C HIS A 108 7.22 -6.52 -15.94
N LEU A 109 6.49 -5.69 -16.69
CA LEU A 109 5.02 -5.76 -16.79
C LEU A 109 4.54 -6.83 -17.79
N THR A 110 5.38 -7.23 -18.74
CA THR A 110 5.04 -8.14 -19.85
C THR A 110 5.06 -9.63 -19.48
N HIS A 111 5.47 -9.99 -18.26
CA HIS A 111 5.62 -11.37 -17.80
C HIS A 111 4.71 -11.75 -16.61
N LEU A 112 3.61 -11.04 -16.39
CA LEU A 112 2.60 -11.49 -15.44
C LEU A 112 1.86 -12.70 -16.02
N PRO A 113 1.79 -13.85 -15.31
CA PRO A 113 1.04 -15.01 -15.79
C PRO A 113 -0.44 -14.63 -15.91
N LYS A 114 -1.03 -14.99 -17.05
CA LYS A 114 -2.39 -14.66 -17.45
C LYS A 114 -3.44 -15.46 -16.69
#